data_AF-A0A4U3KU85-F1
#
_entry.id   AF-A0A4U3KU85-F1
#
_cell.length_a   1.000
_cell.length_b   1.000
_cell.length_c   1.000
_cell.angle_alpha   90.00
_cell.angle_beta   90.00
_cell.angle_gamma   90.00
#
_symmetry.space_group_name_H-M   'P 1'
#
loop_
_entity.id
_entity.type
_entity.pdbx_description
1 polymer ?
#
loop_
_entity_poly.entity_id
_entity_poly.type
_entity_poly.pdbx_seq_one_letter_code
_entity_poly.pdbx_strand_id
1 'polypeptide(L)'
;MAVIRWGKRGGKQRFKCNNCGMLFTRSAPEQRLQNRFIWFEKWILERQTYATLSRDSSLSRATLQRLFYTFLDQSPQVKIIRRNSVHLRMDATYFKQFCVVCYQDDEDGYTQLIRITDGEHFSEIKEDLDNLIKLGVQIESITTDSHKSALKAIKKSLPNVTVQRCLVHIQRMCLLWLTRFPKHPAGVELRALVLMLLKIQSANDRLYWTGELTLWYNRHKEYLAEKVYNENTGRYWYKHKPLRRSYFTIKRALPNMFHFLNNPKIPATTNGIEGYFGHLKNHLDLHRGLSIKHRINFIKWYIFLSNTK
;
A
#
# COMPACT_ATOMS: atom_id res chain seq x y z
N MET A 1 -7.25 -22.75 47.23
CA MET A 1 -8.23 -22.15 48.17
C MET A 1 -9.54 -22.89 48.05
N ALA A 2 -10.10 -23.42 49.14
CA ALA A 2 -11.42 -24.06 49.13
C ALA A 2 -12.51 -22.98 49.01
N VAL A 3 -13.36 -23.11 47.99
CA VAL A 3 -14.38 -22.12 47.65
C VAL A 3 -15.70 -22.84 47.44
N ILE A 4 -16.79 -22.33 48.03
CA ILE A 4 -18.14 -22.89 47.85
C ILE A 4 -19.00 -22.00 46.95
N ARG A 5 -19.92 -22.61 46.20
CA ARG A 5 -20.95 -21.88 45.46
C ARG A 5 -21.89 -21.21 46.47
N TRP A 6 -22.07 -19.89 46.35
CA TRP A 6 -22.84 -19.08 47.30
C TRP A 6 -23.91 -18.25 46.59
N GLY A 7 -24.99 -18.89 46.16
CA GLY A 7 -26.13 -18.23 45.51
C GLY A 7 -25.82 -17.53 44.17
N LYS A 8 -26.81 -16.78 43.66
CA LYS A 8 -26.70 -15.98 42.42
C LYS A 8 -27.12 -14.53 42.69
N ARG A 9 -26.43 -13.57 42.07
CA ARG A 9 -26.82 -12.14 42.10
C ARG A 9 -26.68 -11.56 40.70
N GLY A 10 -27.74 -10.94 40.18
CA GLY A 10 -27.77 -10.42 38.79
C GLY A 10 -27.44 -11.49 37.75
N GLY A 11 -27.96 -12.71 37.94
CA GLY A 11 -27.73 -13.87 37.04
C GLY A 11 -26.35 -14.53 37.16
N LYS A 12 -25.40 -13.98 37.92
CA LYS A 12 -24.04 -14.52 38.06
C LYS A 12 -23.88 -15.34 39.32
N GLN A 13 -23.20 -16.48 39.19
CA GLN A 13 -22.81 -17.34 40.30
C GLN A 13 -21.82 -16.61 41.22
N ARG A 14 -22.16 -16.50 42.50
CA ARG A 14 -21.26 -16.02 43.54
C ARG A 14 -20.57 -17.19 44.22
N PHE A 15 -19.40 -16.91 44.78
CA PHE A 15 -18.53 -17.85 45.44
C PHE A 15 -18.12 -17.26 46.79
N LYS A 16 -18.01 -18.11 47.82
CA LYS A 16 -17.55 -17.73 49.16
C LYS A 16 -16.25 -18.47 49.46
N CYS A 17 -15.22 -17.74 49.87
CA CYS A 17 -13.98 -18.34 50.36
C CYS A 17 -14.22 -19.00 51.72
N ASN A 18 -13.84 -20.26 51.88
CA ASN A 18 -14.01 -20.97 53.17
C ASN A 18 -13.08 -20.45 54.26
N ASN A 19 -11.97 -19.79 53.91
CA ASN A 19 -10.97 -19.36 54.87
C ASN A 19 -11.20 -17.95 55.44
N CYS A 20 -11.74 -17.03 54.64
CA CYS A 20 -11.91 -15.62 55.03
C CYS A 20 -13.35 -15.10 54.85
N GLY A 21 -14.28 -15.93 54.38
CA GLY A 21 -15.68 -15.54 54.19
C GLY A 21 -15.95 -14.54 53.07
N MET A 22 -14.91 -14.04 52.38
CA MET A 22 -15.07 -13.11 51.26
C MET A 22 -15.96 -13.69 50.17
N LEU A 23 -16.88 -12.85 49.68
CA LEU A 23 -17.81 -13.16 48.62
C LEU A 23 -17.34 -12.52 47.32
N PHE A 24 -17.11 -13.32 46.29
CA PHE A 24 -16.70 -12.84 44.98
C PHE A 24 -17.52 -13.52 43.87
N THR A 25 -17.46 -12.95 42.67
CA THR A 25 -17.97 -13.62 41.47
C THR A 25 -16.78 -14.04 40.64
N ARG A 26 -16.89 -15.15 39.89
CA ARG A 26 -15.82 -15.54 38.97
C ARG A 26 -15.76 -14.50 37.86
N SER A 27 -14.76 -13.63 37.90
CA SER A 27 -14.43 -12.73 36.81
C SER A 27 -13.45 -13.43 35.90
N ALA A 28 -13.72 -13.43 34.60
CA ALA A 28 -12.76 -13.81 33.57
C ALA A 28 -12.54 -12.56 32.68
N PRO A 29 -11.73 -11.58 33.14
CA PRO A 29 -11.54 -10.32 32.43
C PRO A 29 -11.00 -10.54 31.02
N GLU A 30 -10.07 -11.48 30.86
CA GLU A 30 -9.46 -11.87 29.58
C GLU A 30 -10.49 -12.48 28.63
N GLN A 31 -11.30 -13.44 29.08
CA GLN A 31 -12.37 -14.02 28.25
C GLN A 31 -13.38 -12.94 27.84
N ARG A 32 -13.71 -12.02 28.74
CA ARG A 32 -14.59 -10.89 28.43
C ARG A 32 -13.97 -9.93 27.41
N LEU A 33 -12.65 -9.70 27.47
CA LEU A 33 -11.91 -8.91 26.50
C LEU A 33 -11.96 -9.61 25.13
N GLN A 34 -11.62 -10.90 25.08
CA GLN A 34 -11.65 -11.72 23.87
C GLN A 34 -13.03 -11.74 23.22
N ASN A 35 -14.09 -11.96 24.00
CA ASN A 35 -15.47 -11.97 23.49
C ASN A 35 -15.91 -10.62 22.93
N ARG A 36 -15.24 -9.52 23.30
CA ARG A 36 -15.53 -8.17 22.79
C ARG A 36 -14.64 -7.77 21.61
N PHE A 37 -13.67 -8.60 21.23
CA PHE A 37 -12.81 -8.37 20.08
C PHE A 37 -13.61 -8.24 18.78
N ILE A 38 -14.74 -8.95 18.66
CA ILE A 38 -15.67 -8.83 17.53
C ILE A 38 -16.07 -7.37 17.23
N TRP A 39 -16.27 -6.55 18.27
CA TRP A 39 -16.63 -5.13 18.08
C TRP A 39 -15.47 -4.31 17.57
N PHE A 40 -14.25 -4.66 17.98
CA PHE A 40 -13.03 -4.04 17.50
C PHE A 40 -12.74 -4.42 16.04
N GLU A 41 -12.90 -5.70 15.70
CA GLU A 41 -12.78 -6.18 14.32
C GLU A 41 -13.75 -5.45 13.38
N LYS A 42 -15.04 -5.33 13.78
CA LYS A 42 -16.04 -4.54 13.06
C LYS A 42 -15.66 -3.06 12.94
N TRP A 43 -15.10 -2.48 14.00
CA TRP A 43 -14.63 -1.10 13.99
C TRP A 43 -13.48 -0.86 12.99
N ILE A 44 -12.57 -1.83 12.87
CA ILE A 44 -11.41 -1.79 11.96
C ILE A 44 -11.83 -2.07 10.50
N LEU A 45 -12.59 -3.14 10.24
CA LEU A 45 -12.84 -3.68 8.89
C LEU A 45 -14.19 -3.30 8.29
N GLU A 46 -15.20 -2.96 9.10
CA GLU A 46 -16.57 -2.73 8.61
C GLU A 46 -17.00 -1.27 8.68
N ARG A 47 -16.06 -0.34 8.95
CA ARG A 47 -16.34 1.10 9.02
C ARG A 47 -17.37 1.49 10.07
N GLN A 48 -17.54 0.66 11.10
CA GLN A 48 -18.54 0.90 12.15
C GLN A 48 -18.11 2.06 13.05
N THR A 49 -19.04 2.93 13.43
CA THR A 49 -18.79 4.05 14.35
C THR A 49 -19.05 3.65 15.80
N TYR A 50 -18.55 4.44 16.75
CA TYR A 50 -18.91 4.25 18.16
C TYR A 50 -20.42 4.29 18.41
N ALA A 51 -21.18 5.07 17.65
CA ALA A 51 -22.63 5.15 17.80
C ALA A 51 -23.29 3.82 17.43
N THR A 52 -22.93 3.25 16.28
CA THR A 52 -23.45 1.94 15.84
C THR A 52 -23.06 0.83 16.82
N LEU A 53 -21.79 0.76 17.18
CA LEU A 53 -21.28 -0.28 18.07
C LEU A 53 -21.87 -0.16 19.47
N SER A 54 -22.12 1.06 19.97
CA SER A 54 -22.75 1.27 21.28
C SER A 54 -24.17 0.74 21.32
N ARG A 55 -24.96 0.98 20.25
CA ARG A 55 -26.30 0.43 20.08
C ARG A 55 -26.28 -1.09 20.05
N ASP A 56 -25.42 -1.67 19.21
CA ASP A 56 -25.42 -3.11 18.93
C ASP A 56 -24.83 -3.94 20.09
N SER A 57 -23.85 -3.39 20.82
CA SER A 57 -23.19 -4.08 21.93
C SER A 57 -23.77 -3.74 23.31
N SER A 58 -24.68 -2.76 23.38
CA SER A 58 -25.16 -2.13 24.64
C SER A 58 -24.03 -1.62 25.55
N LEU A 59 -22.87 -1.26 24.99
CA LEU A 59 -21.75 -0.70 25.75
C LEU A 59 -21.70 0.81 25.54
N SER A 60 -21.34 1.56 26.58
CA SER A 60 -21.14 3.00 26.42
C SER A 60 -19.96 3.30 25.49
N ARG A 61 -20.02 4.42 24.77
CA ARG A 61 -18.92 4.92 23.94
C ARG A 61 -17.58 4.97 24.68
N ALA A 62 -17.56 5.46 25.92
CA ALA A 62 -16.36 5.52 26.75
C ALA A 62 -15.78 4.13 27.09
N THR A 63 -16.63 3.11 27.19
CA THR A 63 -16.18 1.72 27.40
C THR A 63 -15.59 1.14 26.13
N LEU A 64 -16.24 1.35 24.98
CA LEU A 64 -15.73 0.92 23.67
C LEU A 64 -14.41 1.58 23.34
N GLN A 65 -14.26 2.89 23.59
CA GLN A 65 -13.02 3.60 23.33
C GLN A 65 -11.86 3.07 24.16
N ARG A 66 -12.04 2.88 25.49
CA ARG A 66 -11.00 2.28 26.34
C ARG A 66 -10.62 0.87 25.88
N LEU A 67 -11.62 0.08 25.50
CA LEU A 67 -11.43 -1.27 24.97
C LEU A 67 -10.61 -1.26 23.68
N PHE A 68 -10.97 -0.42 22.72
CA PHE A 68 -10.29 -0.34 21.43
C PHE A 68 -8.88 0.20 21.56
N TYR A 69 -8.63 1.14 22.47
CA TYR A 69 -7.29 1.65 22.73
C TYR A 69 -6.40 0.56 23.33
N THR A 70 -6.96 -0.27 24.22
CA THR A 70 -6.27 -1.46 24.76
C THR A 70 -5.87 -2.42 23.63
N PHE A 71 -6.77 -2.69 22.68
CA PHE A 71 -6.44 -3.53 21.52
C PHE A 71 -5.44 -2.88 20.57
N LEU A 72 -5.59 -1.59 20.28
CA LEU A 72 -4.63 -0.86 19.45
C LEU A 72 -3.23 -0.93 20.05
N ASP A 73 -3.08 -0.83 21.36
CA ASP A 73 -1.77 -0.97 22.02
C ASP A 73 -1.19 -2.39 21.93
N GLN A 74 -2.01 -3.39 21.62
CA GLN A 74 -1.65 -4.79 21.36
C GLN A 74 -1.51 -5.10 19.85
N SER A 75 -1.17 -4.10 19.02
CA SER A 75 -1.13 -4.27 17.56
C SER A 75 -0.21 -5.42 17.13
N PRO A 76 -0.67 -6.31 16.24
CA PRO A 76 0.11 -7.44 15.76
C PRO A 76 1.24 -6.97 14.83
N GLN A 77 2.24 -7.83 14.67
CA GLN A 77 3.18 -7.73 13.58
C GLN A 77 2.64 -8.50 12.38
N VAL A 78 2.89 -7.97 11.18
CA VAL A 78 2.60 -8.70 9.94
C VAL A 78 3.52 -9.91 9.88
N LYS A 79 2.93 -11.11 9.76
CA LYS A 79 3.70 -12.35 9.68
C LYS A 79 4.15 -12.55 8.23
N ILE A 80 5.45 -12.61 8.01
CA ILE A 80 6.00 -13.04 6.72
C ILE A 80 5.78 -14.56 6.62
N ILE A 81 5.17 -15.00 5.52
CA ILE A 81 4.92 -16.42 5.26
C ILE A 81 5.79 -16.89 4.09
N ARG A 82 6.36 -18.09 4.25
CA ARG A 82 7.12 -18.75 3.18
C ARG A 82 6.20 -19.01 1.99
N ARG A 83 6.63 -18.57 0.82
CA ARG A 83 5.91 -18.74 -0.45
C ARG A 83 6.91 -18.92 -1.58
N ASN A 84 6.53 -19.75 -2.54
CA ASN A 84 7.27 -19.94 -3.77
C ASN A 84 6.60 -19.13 -4.88
N SER A 85 7.36 -18.74 -5.91
CA SER A 85 6.82 -18.10 -7.12
C SER A 85 5.97 -16.84 -6.87
N VAL A 86 6.45 -15.95 -5.99
CA VAL A 86 5.71 -14.73 -5.62
C VAL A 86 5.88 -13.64 -6.69
N HIS A 87 4.75 -13.11 -7.16
CA HIS A 87 4.68 -11.90 -7.99
C HIS A 87 4.29 -10.73 -7.09
N LEU A 88 5.29 -9.98 -6.62
CA LEU A 88 5.10 -8.98 -5.57
C LEU A 88 4.67 -7.63 -6.16
N ARG A 89 3.61 -7.03 -5.62
CA ARG A 89 3.30 -5.61 -5.78
C ARG A 89 3.95 -4.83 -4.65
N MET A 90 4.73 -3.82 -5.00
CA MET A 90 5.39 -2.92 -4.05
C MET A 90 4.99 -1.49 -4.34
N ASP A 91 4.37 -0.85 -3.37
CA ASP A 91 3.87 0.52 -3.48
C ASP A 91 3.84 1.17 -2.09
N ALA A 92 3.80 2.50 -2.06
CA ALA A 92 3.86 3.29 -0.86
C ALA A 92 2.65 4.23 -0.77
N THR A 93 2.11 4.39 0.44
CA THR A 93 1.03 5.33 0.70
C THR A 93 1.41 6.35 1.75
N TYR A 94 1.27 7.62 1.40
CA TYR A 94 1.58 8.74 2.26
C TYR A 94 0.38 9.18 3.11
N PHE A 95 0.65 9.40 4.39
CA PHE A 95 -0.18 10.12 5.36
C PHE A 95 0.53 11.43 5.75
N LYS A 96 -0.16 12.32 6.46
CA LYS A 96 0.38 13.65 6.82
C LYS A 96 1.70 13.59 7.62
N GLN A 97 1.92 12.52 8.40
CA GLN A 97 3.03 12.42 9.36
C GLN A 97 3.96 11.22 9.12
N PHE A 98 3.54 10.27 8.27
CA PHE A 98 4.29 9.05 7.98
C PHE A 98 3.85 8.47 6.64
N CYS A 99 4.62 7.54 6.12
CA CYS A 99 4.38 6.75 4.94
C CYS A 99 4.33 5.27 5.32
N VAL A 100 3.58 4.49 4.55
CA VAL A 100 3.55 3.04 4.65
C VAL A 100 3.99 2.45 3.33
N VAL A 101 5.14 1.78 3.33
CA VAL A 101 5.60 0.96 2.20
C VAL A 101 5.02 -0.44 2.40
N CYS A 102 4.40 -1.00 1.37
CA CYS A 102 3.72 -2.29 1.44
C CYS A 102 4.26 -3.25 0.38
N TYR A 103 4.43 -4.50 0.78
CA TYR A 103 4.90 -5.60 -0.06
C TYR A 103 3.80 -6.66 -0.08
N GLN A 104 3.01 -6.69 -1.14
CA GLN A 104 1.80 -7.48 -1.23
C GLN A 104 1.91 -8.50 -2.36
N ASP A 105 1.54 -9.74 -2.09
CA ASP A 105 1.41 -10.77 -3.12
C ASP A 105 0.30 -10.39 -4.12
N ASP A 106 0.54 -10.55 -5.42
CA ASP A 106 -0.47 -10.27 -6.43
C ASP A 106 -1.56 -11.34 -6.48
N GLU A 107 -1.20 -12.61 -6.20
CA GLU A 107 -2.06 -13.78 -6.39
C GLU A 107 -3.34 -13.72 -5.53
N ASP A 108 -3.18 -13.49 -4.23
CA ASP A 108 -4.28 -13.47 -3.27
C ASP A 108 -4.38 -12.17 -2.46
N GLY A 109 -3.49 -11.21 -2.70
CA GLY A 109 -3.47 -9.96 -1.96
C GLY A 109 -2.87 -10.06 -0.55
N TYR A 110 -2.23 -11.18 -0.19
CA TYR A 110 -1.57 -11.31 1.10
C TYR A 110 -0.46 -10.27 1.27
N THR A 111 -0.54 -9.45 2.32
CA THR A 111 0.52 -8.48 2.63
C THR A 111 1.64 -9.18 3.39
N GLN A 112 2.78 -9.40 2.72
CA GLN A 112 3.95 -10.06 3.33
C GLN A 112 4.63 -9.17 4.37
N LEU A 113 4.75 -7.88 4.07
CA LEU A 113 5.43 -6.92 4.93
C LEU A 113 4.87 -5.52 4.74
N ILE A 114 4.89 -4.75 5.81
CA ILE A 114 4.77 -3.29 5.75
C ILE A 114 5.93 -2.64 6.50
N ARG A 115 6.33 -1.47 6.03
CA ARG A 115 7.22 -0.58 6.75
C ARG A 115 6.55 0.76 7.00
N ILE A 116 6.56 1.21 8.24
CA ILE A 116 6.18 2.56 8.62
C ILE A 116 7.44 3.41 8.63
N THR A 117 7.47 4.46 7.81
CA THR A 117 8.65 5.31 7.58
C THR A 117 8.19 6.73 7.24
N ASP A 118 9.08 7.67 6.96
CA ASP A 118 8.75 9.02 6.47
C ASP A 118 8.88 9.15 4.93
N GLY A 119 9.46 8.15 4.27
CA GLY A 119 9.57 8.12 2.81
C GLY A 119 10.14 6.81 2.28
N GLU A 120 10.26 6.72 0.97
CA GLU A 120 10.79 5.52 0.30
C GLU A 120 12.32 5.52 0.30
N HIS A 121 12.93 5.08 1.39
CA HIS A 121 14.39 5.08 1.54
C HIS A 121 15.05 3.82 0.98
N PHE A 122 16.19 4.01 0.32
CA PHE A 122 16.93 2.89 -0.29
C PHE A 122 17.36 1.84 0.72
N SER A 123 17.90 2.26 1.87
CA SER A 123 18.41 1.35 2.90
C SER A 123 17.30 0.48 3.48
N GLU A 124 16.15 1.09 3.74
CA GLU A 124 14.99 0.43 4.33
C GLU A 124 14.34 -0.56 3.36
N ILE A 125 14.11 -0.16 2.11
CA ILE A 125 13.54 -1.06 1.10
C ILE A 125 14.48 -2.25 0.83
N LYS A 126 15.79 -2.00 0.82
CA LYS A 126 16.78 -3.07 0.68
C LYS A 126 16.71 -4.05 1.85
N GLU A 127 16.67 -3.54 3.08
CA GLU A 127 16.54 -4.34 4.29
C GLU A 127 15.25 -5.19 4.28
N ASP A 128 14.13 -4.59 3.88
CA ASP A 128 12.84 -5.25 3.76
C ASP A 128 12.89 -6.42 2.76
N LEU A 129 13.43 -6.19 1.56
CA LEU A 129 13.59 -7.22 0.54
C LEU A 129 14.54 -8.35 1.00
N ASP A 130 15.66 -8.00 1.62
CA ASP A 130 16.60 -8.98 2.17
C ASP A 130 15.94 -9.86 3.24
N ASN A 131 15.11 -9.27 4.10
CA ASN A 131 14.37 -9.98 5.14
C ASN A 131 13.29 -10.91 4.56
N LEU A 132 12.56 -10.48 3.53
CA LEU A 132 11.58 -11.32 2.83
C LEU A 132 12.25 -12.57 2.26
N ILE A 133 13.39 -12.41 1.58
CA ILE A 133 14.16 -13.52 1.00
C ILE A 133 14.67 -14.45 2.10
N LYS A 134 15.29 -13.89 3.15
CA LYS A 134 15.84 -14.65 4.28
C LYS A 134 14.78 -15.49 5.00
N LEU A 135 13.55 -14.99 5.06
CA LEU A 135 12.42 -15.68 5.69
C LEU A 135 11.74 -16.70 4.76
N GLY A 136 12.21 -16.83 3.51
CA GLY A 136 11.81 -17.87 2.57
C GLY A 136 10.70 -17.47 1.61
N VAL A 137 10.59 -16.17 1.28
CA VAL A 137 9.74 -15.69 0.18
C VAL A 137 10.57 -15.71 -1.11
N GLN A 138 10.21 -16.58 -2.06
CA GLN A 138 10.86 -16.64 -3.36
C GLN A 138 10.15 -15.70 -4.34
N ILE A 139 10.77 -14.56 -4.61
CA ILE A 139 10.19 -13.50 -5.44
C ILE A 139 10.63 -13.68 -6.90
N GLU A 140 9.68 -13.91 -7.80
CA GLU A 140 9.93 -14.04 -9.25
C GLU A 140 9.86 -12.69 -9.97
N SER A 141 8.95 -11.83 -9.56
CA SER A 141 8.80 -10.49 -10.11
C SER A 141 8.39 -9.47 -9.08
N ILE A 142 8.74 -8.21 -9.32
CA ILE A 142 8.27 -7.06 -8.53
C ILE A 142 7.65 -6.02 -9.45
N THR A 143 6.39 -5.67 -9.21
CA THR A 143 5.68 -4.56 -9.87
C THR A 143 5.68 -3.33 -8.97
N THR A 144 6.20 -2.19 -9.46
CA THR A 144 6.36 -0.95 -8.68
C THR A 144 6.23 0.33 -9.52
N ASP A 145 5.87 1.44 -8.87
CA ASP A 145 5.72 2.80 -9.46
C ASP A 145 7.07 3.46 -9.82
N SER A 146 8.16 2.96 -9.22
CA SER A 146 9.57 3.21 -9.53
C SER A 146 10.16 4.51 -9.06
N HIS A 147 9.98 4.76 -7.77
CA HIS A 147 10.90 5.59 -7.05
C HIS A 147 12.37 5.12 -7.27
N LYS A 148 13.29 6.07 -7.48
CA LYS A 148 14.69 5.73 -7.86
C LYS A 148 15.38 4.88 -6.78
N SER A 149 15.08 5.15 -5.51
CA SER A 149 15.64 4.38 -4.39
C SER A 149 15.11 2.95 -4.38
N ALA A 150 13.81 2.76 -4.64
CA ALA A 150 13.15 1.47 -4.76
C ALA A 150 13.79 0.60 -5.85
N LEU A 151 13.92 1.13 -7.07
CA LEU A 151 14.57 0.39 -8.17
C LEU A 151 16.03 0.03 -7.85
N LYS A 152 16.77 0.94 -7.19
CA LYS A 152 18.15 0.68 -6.77
C LYS A 152 18.20 -0.41 -5.69
N ALA A 153 17.27 -0.41 -4.74
CA ALA A 153 17.16 -1.40 -3.68
C ALA A 153 16.85 -2.79 -4.26
N ILE A 154 15.84 -2.88 -5.13
CA ILE A 154 15.48 -4.12 -5.84
C ILE A 154 16.68 -4.70 -6.56
N LYS A 155 17.37 -3.88 -7.39
CA LYS A 155 18.55 -4.35 -8.13
C LYS A 155 19.68 -4.84 -7.21
N LYS A 156 19.78 -4.31 -5.99
CA LYS A 156 20.84 -4.67 -5.04
C LYS A 156 20.51 -5.95 -4.26
N SER A 157 19.26 -6.13 -3.84
CA SER A 157 18.79 -7.31 -3.10
C SER A 157 18.51 -8.50 -4.01
N LEU A 158 17.96 -8.23 -5.21
CA LEU A 158 17.49 -9.21 -6.17
C LEU A 158 17.98 -8.84 -7.58
N PRO A 159 19.25 -9.08 -7.93
CA PRO A 159 19.80 -8.66 -9.22
C PRO A 159 19.11 -9.28 -10.45
N ASN A 160 18.56 -10.49 -10.28
CA ASN A 160 17.97 -11.29 -11.37
C ASN A 160 16.44 -11.26 -11.39
N VAL A 161 15.78 -10.52 -10.48
CA VAL A 161 14.30 -10.50 -10.44
C VAL A 161 13.74 -9.70 -11.61
N THR A 162 12.60 -10.16 -12.13
CA THR A 162 11.90 -9.41 -13.18
C THR A 162 11.22 -8.19 -12.57
N VAL A 163 11.67 -6.99 -12.94
CA VAL A 163 11.05 -5.75 -12.47
C VAL A 163 10.04 -5.26 -13.50
N GLN A 164 8.78 -5.14 -13.11
CA GLN A 164 7.72 -4.56 -13.90
C GLN A 164 7.39 -3.14 -13.40
N ARG A 165 7.35 -2.19 -14.32
CA ARG A 165 6.91 -0.82 -14.06
C ARG A 165 5.40 -0.78 -14.07
N CYS A 166 4.80 -0.13 -13.07
CA CYS A 166 3.36 0.10 -13.12
C CYS A 166 2.98 1.03 -14.30
N LEU A 167 2.19 0.52 -15.25
CA LEU A 167 1.77 1.30 -16.42
C LEU A 167 0.85 2.48 -16.05
N VAL A 168 -0.02 2.31 -15.05
CA VAL A 168 -0.93 3.36 -14.58
C VAL A 168 -0.15 4.57 -14.03
N HIS A 169 0.87 4.32 -13.21
CA HIS A 169 1.76 5.36 -12.70
C HIS A 169 2.49 6.11 -13.83
N ILE A 170 3.06 5.38 -14.81
CA ILE A 170 3.71 6.02 -15.98
C ILE A 170 2.71 6.91 -16.72
N GLN A 171 1.52 6.39 -17.00
CA GLN A 171 0.47 7.12 -17.71
C GLN A 171 0.05 8.37 -16.93
N ARG A 172 -0.30 8.23 -15.64
CA ARG A 172 -0.71 9.36 -14.78
C ARG A 172 0.37 10.44 -14.72
N MET A 173 1.63 10.07 -14.49
CA MET A 173 2.75 11.03 -14.46
C MET A 173 2.88 11.79 -15.78
N CYS A 174 2.82 11.10 -16.91
CA CYS A 174 2.92 11.74 -18.22
C CYS A 174 1.71 12.65 -18.51
N LEU A 175 0.50 12.22 -18.16
CA LEU A 175 -0.73 13.03 -18.34
C LEU A 175 -0.79 14.25 -17.40
N LEU A 176 -0.05 14.27 -16.28
CA LEU A 176 0.11 15.47 -15.47
C LEU A 176 0.97 16.53 -16.17
N TRP A 177 1.98 16.11 -16.94
CA TRP A 177 2.88 17.02 -17.65
C TRP A 177 2.36 17.39 -19.04
N LEU A 178 1.67 16.48 -19.69
CA LEU A 178 0.98 16.70 -20.95
C LEU A 178 -0.37 17.32 -20.63
N THR A 179 -0.53 18.61 -20.90
CA THR A 179 -1.79 19.33 -20.70
C THR A 179 -2.96 18.57 -21.32
N ARG A 180 -4.18 18.79 -20.82
CA ARG A 180 -5.39 18.11 -21.32
C ARG A 180 -5.62 18.35 -22.81
N PHE A 181 -5.29 19.56 -23.28
CA PHE A 181 -5.43 20.00 -24.67
C PHE A 181 -4.10 20.61 -25.16
N PRO A 182 -3.10 19.79 -25.53
CA PRO A 182 -1.86 20.31 -26.10
C PRO A 182 -2.16 20.96 -27.44
N LYS A 183 -1.62 22.17 -27.68
CA LYS A 183 -1.81 22.88 -28.96
C LYS A 183 -0.84 22.41 -30.05
N HIS A 184 0.36 22.02 -29.65
CA HIS A 184 1.40 21.61 -30.60
C HIS A 184 1.25 20.13 -30.98
N PRO A 185 1.44 19.74 -32.26
CA PRO A 185 1.34 18.35 -32.71
C PRO A 185 2.15 17.37 -31.87
N ALA A 186 3.39 17.73 -31.52
CA ALA A 186 4.24 16.91 -30.64
C ALA A 186 3.56 16.51 -29.32
N GLY A 187 2.82 17.43 -28.70
CA GLY A 187 2.11 17.18 -27.46
C GLY A 187 0.84 16.35 -27.67
N VAL A 188 0.11 16.60 -28.75
CA VAL A 188 -1.10 15.85 -29.12
C VAL A 188 -0.76 14.39 -29.38
N GLU A 189 0.24 14.14 -30.22
CA GLU A 189 0.69 12.80 -30.61
C GLU A 189 1.23 12.02 -29.40
N LEU A 190 2.10 12.64 -28.57
CA LEU A 190 2.63 11.94 -27.40
C LEU A 190 1.54 11.61 -26.39
N ARG A 191 0.56 12.50 -26.22
CA ARG A 191 -0.59 12.26 -25.34
C ARG A 191 -1.41 11.06 -25.83
N ALA A 192 -1.63 10.93 -27.14
CA ALA A 192 -2.31 9.78 -27.72
C ALA A 192 -1.57 8.47 -27.41
N LEU A 193 -0.23 8.44 -27.59
CA LEU A 193 0.59 7.28 -27.25
C LEU A 193 0.53 6.93 -25.76
N VAL A 194 0.54 7.94 -24.88
CA VAL A 194 0.42 7.73 -23.43
C VAL A 194 -0.94 7.14 -23.06
N LEU A 195 -2.02 7.57 -23.71
CA LEU A 195 -3.36 7.02 -23.47
C LEU A 195 -3.51 5.56 -23.95
N MET A 196 -2.69 5.14 -24.93
CA MET A 196 -2.68 3.76 -25.41
C MET A 196 -1.96 2.77 -24.48
N LEU A 197 -1.14 3.24 -23.52
CA LEU A 197 -0.31 2.38 -22.68
C LEU A 197 -1.06 1.21 -22.03
N LEU A 198 -2.25 1.48 -21.47
CA LEU A 198 -3.06 0.47 -20.77
C LEU A 198 -3.85 -0.45 -21.73
N LYS A 199 -3.81 -0.18 -23.03
CA LYS A 199 -4.49 -0.97 -24.07
C LYS A 199 -3.57 -2.01 -24.70
N ILE A 200 -2.29 -2.01 -24.37
CA ILE A 200 -1.29 -2.96 -24.90
C ILE A 200 -1.50 -4.31 -24.23
N GLN A 201 -1.92 -5.31 -24.98
CA GLN A 201 -2.23 -6.65 -24.46
C GLN A 201 -1.44 -7.77 -25.15
N SER A 202 -0.82 -7.49 -26.29
CA SER A 202 -0.03 -8.45 -27.05
C SER A 202 1.38 -7.96 -27.37
N ALA A 203 2.25 -8.90 -27.77
CA ALA A 203 3.58 -8.57 -28.29
C ALA A 203 3.51 -7.67 -29.53
N ASN A 204 2.50 -7.87 -30.38
CA ASN A 204 2.28 -7.04 -31.57
C ASN A 204 1.89 -5.60 -31.19
N ASP A 205 1.02 -5.41 -30.21
CA ASP A 205 0.66 -4.07 -29.70
C ASP A 205 1.90 -3.35 -29.15
N ARG A 206 2.74 -4.08 -28.40
CA ARG A 206 4.00 -3.56 -27.88
C ARG A 206 4.90 -3.12 -29.03
N LEU A 207 5.12 -3.98 -30.02
CA LEU A 207 5.99 -3.67 -31.17
C LEU A 207 5.50 -2.42 -31.89
N TYR A 208 4.22 -2.38 -32.25
CA TYR A 208 3.58 -1.23 -32.87
C TYR A 208 3.78 0.04 -32.03
N TRP A 209 3.41 0.01 -30.75
CA TRP A 209 3.49 1.17 -29.88
C TRP A 209 4.93 1.68 -29.68
N THR A 210 5.91 0.77 -29.58
CA THR A 210 7.33 1.16 -29.48
C THR A 210 7.88 1.74 -30.78
N GLY A 211 7.41 1.26 -31.93
CA GLY A 211 7.68 1.84 -33.23
C GLY A 211 7.15 3.26 -33.32
N GLU A 212 5.88 3.47 -33.00
CA GLU A 212 5.24 4.78 -32.99
C GLU A 212 5.93 5.78 -32.04
N LEU A 213 6.32 5.34 -30.84
CA LEU A 213 7.08 6.18 -29.91
C LEU A 213 8.45 6.60 -30.49
N THR A 214 9.10 5.71 -31.23
CA THR A 214 10.40 5.97 -31.88
C THR A 214 10.24 6.94 -33.03
N LEU A 215 9.23 6.74 -33.89
CA LEU A 215 8.89 7.65 -34.98
C LEU A 215 8.54 9.05 -34.46
N TRP A 216 7.73 9.13 -33.40
CA TRP A 216 7.40 10.38 -32.73
C TRP A 216 8.66 11.13 -32.26
N TYR A 217 9.60 10.42 -31.61
CA TYR A 217 10.83 11.05 -31.15
C TYR A 217 11.65 11.58 -32.32
N ASN A 218 11.80 10.81 -33.39
CA ASN A 218 12.57 11.20 -34.56
C ASN A 218 11.97 12.44 -35.24
N ARG A 219 10.64 12.53 -35.33
CA ARG A 219 9.91 13.67 -35.89
C ARG A 219 10.09 14.95 -35.06
N HIS A 220 10.06 14.84 -33.73
CA HIS A 220 10.03 16.00 -32.83
C HIS A 220 11.34 16.25 -32.08
N LYS A 221 12.44 15.53 -32.39
CA LYS A 221 13.71 15.62 -31.65
C LYS A 221 14.29 17.04 -31.61
N GLU A 222 14.16 17.79 -32.71
CA GLU A 222 14.65 19.16 -32.84
C GLU A 222 13.82 20.12 -32.00
N TYR A 223 12.49 20.01 -32.10
CA TYR A 223 11.56 20.72 -31.23
C TYR A 223 11.87 20.47 -29.76
N LEU A 224 12.08 19.21 -29.35
CA LEU A 224 12.47 18.88 -27.96
C LEU A 224 13.82 19.46 -27.55
N ALA A 225 14.72 19.71 -28.49
CA ALA A 225 16.06 20.24 -28.25
C ALA A 225 16.11 21.76 -28.15
N GLU A 226 15.02 22.48 -28.47
CA GLU A 226 14.91 23.92 -28.31
C GLU A 226 15.26 24.37 -26.89
N LYS A 227 16.16 25.35 -26.81
CA LYS A 227 16.65 25.93 -25.55
C LYS A 227 16.32 27.43 -25.52
N VAL A 228 16.05 27.92 -24.33
CA VAL A 228 15.98 29.35 -24.02
C VAL A 228 17.23 29.68 -23.21
N TYR A 229 17.87 30.79 -23.53
CA TYR A 229 19.08 31.27 -22.86
C TYR A 229 18.76 32.48 -21.99
N ASN A 230 19.45 32.59 -20.86
CA ASN A 230 19.47 33.81 -20.05
C ASN A 230 20.64 34.66 -20.52
N GLU A 231 20.34 35.84 -21.05
CA GLU A 231 21.31 36.75 -21.66
C GLU A 231 22.37 37.24 -20.66
N ASN A 232 22.01 37.40 -19.39
CA ASN A 232 22.91 37.92 -18.35
C ASN A 232 23.83 36.87 -17.74
N THR A 233 23.46 35.60 -17.76
CA THR A 233 24.18 34.52 -17.05
C THR A 233 24.70 33.41 -17.96
N GLY A 234 24.33 33.41 -19.25
CA GLY A 234 24.65 32.34 -20.21
C GLY A 234 23.99 30.99 -19.92
N ARG A 235 23.20 30.87 -18.84
CA ARG A 235 22.50 29.64 -18.46
C ARG A 235 21.35 29.38 -19.43
N TYR A 236 21.13 28.11 -19.76
CA TYR A 236 20.02 27.71 -20.63
C TYR A 236 19.06 26.75 -19.93
N TRP A 237 17.83 26.69 -20.45
CA TRP A 237 16.91 25.61 -20.14
C TRP A 237 16.16 25.15 -21.39
N TYR A 238 15.76 23.88 -21.41
CA TYR A 238 14.88 23.37 -22.46
C TYR A 238 13.55 24.12 -22.42
N LYS A 239 13.07 24.56 -23.58
CA LYS A 239 11.80 25.28 -23.72
C LYS A 239 10.61 24.38 -23.37
N HIS A 240 10.63 23.13 -23.85
CA HIS A 240 9.52 22.18 -23.73
C HIS A 240 9.73 21.16 -22.61
N LYS A 241 10.02 21.64 -21.38
CA LYS A 241 10.36 20.76 -20.23
C LYS A 241 9.32 19.66 -19.97
N PRO A 242 8.00 19.93 -19.91
CA PRO A 242 7.01 18.90 -19.56
C PRO A 242 6.91 17.79 -20.63
N LEU A 243 6.94 18.18 -21.91
CA LEU A 243 6.92 17.26 -23.03
C LEU A 243 8.16 16.36 -23.03
N ARG A 244 9.34 16.97 -22.89
CA ARG A 244 10.63 16.26 -22.81
C ARG A 244 10.67 15.32 -21.61
N ARG A 245 10.19 15.77 -20.45
CA ARG A 245 10.10 14.95 -19.22
C ARG A 245 9.21 13.72 -19.40
N SER A 246 8.08 13.87 -20.08
CA SER A 246 7.16 12.75 -20.39
C SER A 246 7.85 11.68 -21.23
N TYR A 247 8.42 12.07 -22.37
CA TYR A 247 9.13 11.15 -23.25
C TYR A 247 10.28 10.42 -22.54
N PHE A 248 11.17 11.14 -21.84
CA PHE A 248 12.31 10.50 -21.18
C PHE A 248 11.91 9.63 -19.98
N THR A 249 10.76 9.89 -19.35
CA THR A 249 10.23 9.00 -18.30
C THR A 249 9.81 7.66 -18.91
N ILE A 250 9.07 7.70 -20.01
CA ILE A 250 8.66 6.51 -20.76
C ILE A 250 9.88 5.75 -21.28
N LYS A 251 10.81 6.46 -21.95
CA LYS A 251 12.03 5.85 -22.52
C LYS A 251 12.86 5.10 -21.48
N ARG A 252 13.01 5.66 -20.28
CA ARG A 252 13.76 5.02 -19.18
C ARG A 252 13.00 3.84 -18.57
N ALA A 253 11.67 3.89 -18.56
CA ALA A 253 10.84 2.81 -18.05
C ALA A 253 10.73 1.63 -19.03
N LEU A 254 10.89 1.89 -20.32
CA LEU A 254 10.62 0.95 -21.42
C LEU A 254 11.17 -0.48 -21.23
N PRO A 255 12.41 -0.70 -20.76
CA PRO A 255 12.93 -2.06 -20.57
C PRO A 255 12.10 -2.92 -19.60
N ASN A 256 11.35 -2.28 -18.71
CA ASN A 256 10.62 -2.92 -17.62
C ASN A 256 9.10 -2.69 -17.73
N MET A 257 8.56 -2.26 -18.88
CA MET A 257 7.14 -1.92 -19.01
C MET A 257 6.22 -3.08 -19.40
N PHE A 258 6.74 -4.17 -19.96
CA PHE A 258 5.90 -5.14 -20.69
C PHE A 258 6.23 -6.60 -20.38
N HIS A 259 6.79 -6.90 -19.21
CA HIS A 259 7.10 -8.28 -18.81
C HIS A 259 5.84 -9.14 -18.60
N PHE A 260 4.72 -8.50 -18.23
CA PHE A 260 3.41 -9.15 -18.12
C PHE A 260 2.90 -9.80 -19.43
N LEU A 261 3.40 -9.35 -20.59
CA LEU A 261 3.06 -9.97 -21.87
C LEU A 261 3.66 -11.37 -22.03
N ASN A 262 4.80 -11.63 -21.38
CA ASN A 262 5.49 -12.92 -21.43
C ASN A 262 5.03 -13.83 -20.29
N ASN A 263 4.74 -13.26 -19.12
CA ASN A 263 4.21 -13.97 -17.98
C ASN A 263 2.96 -13.24 -17.43
N PRO A 264 1.74 -13.74 -17.72
CA PRO A 264 0.49 -13.12 -17.28
C PRO A 264 0.32 -13.03 -15.76
N LYS A 265 1.09 -13.78 -14.97
CA LYS A 265 1.08 -13.69 -13.51
C LYS A 265 1.78 -12.43 -12.98
N ILE A 266 2.59 -11.76 -13.82
CA ILE A 266 3.20 -10.47 -13.47
C ILE A 266 2.14 -9.38 -13.68
N PRO A 267 1.70 -8.65 -12.65
CA PRO A 267 0.70 -7.63 -12.84
C PRO A 267 1.28 -6.43 -13.60
N ALA A 268 0.57 -5.93 -14.62
CA ALA A 268 0.95 -4.74 -15.37
C ALA A 268 0.86 -3.43 -14.55
N THR A 269 0.14 -3.47 -13.42
CA THR A 269 -0.17 -2.28 -12.59
C THR A 269 -0.13 -2.61 -11.10
N THR A 270 0.03 -1.58 -10.26
CA THR A 270 -0.15 -1.68 -8.80
C THR A 270 -1.58 -1.30 -8.38
N ASN A 271 -2.57 -1.31 -9.27
CA ASN A 271 -3.93 -0.88 -8.92
C ASN A 271 -4.56 -1.67 -7.76
N GLY A 272 -4.23 -2.96 -7.61
CA GLY A 272 -4.72 -3.77 -6.50
C GLY A 272 -4.31 -3.22 -5.14
N ILE A 273 -3.03 -2.84 -4.99
CA ILE A 273 -2.51 -2.26 -3.74
C ILE A 273 -2.94 -0.79 -3.57
N GLU A 274 -3.04 -0.01 -4.65
CA GLU A 274 -3.59 1.36 -4.58
C GLU A 274 -5.05 1.35 -4.08
N GLY A 275 -5.87 0.44 -4.62
CA GLY A 275 -7.25 0.24 -4.19
C GLY A 275 -7.32 -0.14 -2.72
N TYR A 276 -6.48 -1.09 -2.31
CA TYR A 276 -6.31 -1.50 -0.90
C TYR A 276 -5.98 -0.30 0.00
N PHE A 277 -5.03 0.55 -0.39
CA PHE A 277 -4.71 1.77 0.34
C PHE A 277 -5.86 2.77 0.40
N GLY A 278 -6.61 2.93 -0.70
CA GLY A 278 -7.82 3.75 -0.73
C GLY A 278 -8.85 3.27 0.29
N HIS A 279 -9.10 1.96 0.33
CA HIS A 279 -9.97 1.36 1.34
C HIS A 279 -9.43 1.60 2.76
N LEU A 280 -8.16 1.29 3.04
CA LEU A 280 -7.54 1.51 4.34
C LEU A 280 -7.69 2.97 4.82
N LYS A 281 -7.38 3.95 3.95
CA LYS A 281 -7.53 5.38 4.28
C LYS A 281 -8.97 5.72 4.63
N ASN A 282 -9.93 5.25 3.84
CA ASN A 282 -11.34 5.49 4.11
C ASN A 282 -11.79 4.92 5.47
N HIS A 283 -11.28 3.76 5.88
CA HIS A 283 -11.56 3.20 7.21
C HIS A 283 -10.94 4.05 8.32
N LEU A 284 -9.70 4.49 8.14
CA LEU A 284 -8.99 5.30 9.13
C LEU A 284 -9.56 6.71 9.26
N ASP A 285 -10.02 7.32 8.17
CA ASP A 285 -10.51 8.70 8.12
C ASP A 285 -11.90 8.87 8.76
N LEU A 286 -12.65 7.79 8.95
CA LEU A 286 -13.87 7.78 9.78
C LEU A 286 -13.55 7.96 11.27
N HIS A 287 -12.34 7.54 11.69
CA HIS A 287 -11.90 7.55 13.08
C HIS A 287 -10.94 8.72 13.34
N ARG A 288 -11.41 9.93 13.03
CA ARG A 288 -10.65 11.17 13.27
C ARG A 288 -10.39 11.34 14.76
N GLY A 289 -9.17 11.77 15.12
CA GLY A 289 -8.77 12.02 16.51
C GLY A 289 -7.87 10.95 17.14
N LEU A 290 -7.53 9.88 16.42
CA LEU A 290 -6.50 8.94 16.87
C LEU A 290 -5.12 9.60 16.90
N SER A 291 -4.33 9.30 17.93
CA SER A 291 -2.91 9.66 18.00
C SER A 291 -2.12 9.00 16.88
N ILE A 292 -0.91 9.49 16.57
CA ILE A 292 -0.05 8.90 15.53
C ILE A 292 0.20 7.41 15.80
N LYS A 293 0.55 7.08 17.05
CA LYS A 293 0.74 5.70 17.51
C LYS A 293 -0.50 4.83 17.24
N HIS A 294 -1.68 5.32 17.61
CA HIS A 294 -2.93 4.59 17.41
C HIS A 294 -3.34 4.48 15.94
N ARG A 295 -3.00 5.45 15.10
CA ARG A 295 -3.19 5.35 13.63
C ARG A 295 -2.31 4.27 13.03
N ILE A 296 -1.03 4.21 13.41
CA ILE A 296 -0.11 3.16 12.96
C ILE A 296 -0.61 1.79 13.41
N ASN A 297 -1.03 1.68 14.67
CA ASN A 297 -1.54 0.44 15.22
C ASN A 297 -2.88 0.02 14.59
N PHE A 298 -3.73 0.97 14.21
CA PHE A 298 -4.93 0.69 13.42
C PHE A 298 -4.56 0.05 12.08
N ILE A 299 -3.58 0.62 11.37
CA ILE A 299 -3.10 0.09 10.08
C ILE A 299 -2.57 -1.35 10.24
N LYS A 300 -1.76 -1.61 11.28
CA LYS A 300 -1.27 -2.96 11.58
C LYS A 300 -2.41 -3.95 11.81
N TRP A 301 -3.41 -3.58 12.60
CA TRP A 301 -4.60 -4.40 12.81
C TRP A 301 -5.41 -4.62 11.53
N TYR A 302 -5.60 -3.56 10.74
CA TYR A 302 -6.33 -3.64 9.48
C TYR A 302 -5.67 -4.65 8.53
N ILE A 303 -4.35 -4.58 8.39
CA ILE A 303 -3.58 -5.50 7.54
C ILE A 303 -3.61 -6.92 8.09
N PHE A 304 -3.40 -7.09 9.40
CA PHE A 304 -3.47 -8.40 10.02
C PHE A 304 -4.82 -9.07 9.79
N LEU A 305 -5.92 -8.36 10.07
CA LEU A 305 -7.27 -8.88 9.89
C LEU A 305 -7.65 -9.08 8.41
N SER A 306 -7.08 -8.28 7.51
CA SER A 306 -7.25 -8.47 6.06
C SER A 306 -6.53 -9.73 5.57
N ASN A 307 -5.35 -10.03 6.10
CA ASN A 307 -4.56 -11.21 5.76
C ASN A 307 -5.16 -12.53 6.30
N THR A 308 -6.06 -12.47 7.28
CA THR A 308 -6.71 -13.65 7.88
C THR A 308 -8.04 -14.03 7.26
N LYS A 309 -8.58 -13.18 6.37
CA LYS A 309 -9.81 -13.47 5.62
C LYS A 309 -9.53 -14.40 4.46
#